data_AF-A0A973TBD1-F1
#
_entry.id   AF-A0A973TBD1-F1
#
_cell.length_a   1.000
_cell.length_b   1.000
_cell.length_c   1.000
_cell.angle_alpha   90.00
_cell.angle_beta   90.00
_cell.angle_gamma   90.00
#
_symmetry.space_group_name_H-M   'P 1'
#
loop_
_entity.id
_entity.type
_entity.pdbx_description
1 polymer ?
#
loop_
_entity_poly.entity_id
_entity_poly.type
_entity_poly.pdbx_seq_one_letter_code
_entity_poly.pdbx_strand_id
1 'polypeptide(L)'
;MASSFTANVSTLSLGPLVEPAGELSPEEVERYSRHLIIPEIGALGQRRLKNAKVLVIGAGGLGSPALLYLAAAGVGTLGIIDDDAVDLSNLQRQVIHGVSDVGRPKTESARDAIAALNPLVDVRLHNVRLDASNALDLFAGYDLILDGADNFATRYLVNDAAAILGKPYVWGSIFRFDGQVSVFWEKHGPTYRDLYPEAPPAGSVPSCGEGGVFGMLCAAVGSLMVTEAVKLITGVGRSLLGRVALYDALGGSWREIRVSKDPAAQPITELTDYEAFCGIAPESGADKEHTVTATQLATMLASRKAGLKDFELVDVREAGEYDIVRIEGAKLIPQGRILAGEAWDELPQDRDIVFHCKAGTRSANVLAAARQAGYERVSHLDGGILAWVRDVEPQKPVY
;
A
#
# COMPACT_ATOMS: atom_id res chain seq x y z
N MET A 1 -17.44 47.75 -16.32
CA MET A 1 -16.15 47.30 -15.78
C MET A 1 -15.91 45.88 -16.23
N ALA A 2 -15.09 45.73 -17.29
CA ALA A 2 -14.64 44.44 -17.76
C ALA A 2 -13.66 43.88 -16.72
N SER A 3 -14.08 42.86 -15.99
CA SER A 3 -13.23 42.14 -15.05
C SER A 3 -12.51 41.04 -15.81
N SER A 4 -11.31 41.35 -16.27
CA SER A 4 -10.34 40.41 -16.81
C SER A 4 -9.85 39.48 -15.69
N PHE A 5 -10.49 38.32 -15.53
CA PHE A 5 -9.89 37.15 -14.89
C PHE A 5 -9.69 36.08 -15.93
N THR A 6 -8.70 36.28 -16.80
CA THR A 6 -8.06 35.18 -17.52
C THR A 6 -7.11 34.48 -16.57
N ALA A 7 -7.64 33.58 -15.75
CA ALA A 7 -6.83 32.55 -15.12
C ALA A 7 -6.39 31.59 -16.24
N ASN A 8 -5.18 31.83 -16.74
CA ASN A 8 -4.50 30.98 -17.70
C ASN A 8 -4.10 29.68 -17.00
N VAL A 9 -5.07 28.80 -16.71
CA VAL A 9 -4.78 27.39 -16.44
C VAL A 9 -4.50 26.80 -17.81
N SER A 10 -3.23 26.85 -18.22
CA SER A 10 -2.73 26.02 -19.30
C SER A 10 -3.17 24.59 -18.98
N THR A 11 -4.22 24.11 -19.65
CA THR A 11 -4.50 22.68 -19.73
C THR A 11 -3.35 22.13 -20.55
N LEU A 12 -2.24 21.81 -19.88
CA LEU A 12 -1.11 21.10 -20.48
C LEU A 12 -1.68 19.81 -21.04
N SER A 13 -1.98 19.82 -22.34
CA SER A 13 -2.23 18.63 -23.11
C SER A 13 -0.90 17.88 -23.15
N LEU A 14 -0.75 16.91 -22.26
CA LEU A 14 0.40 16.03 -22.30
C LEU A 14 0.33 15.25 -23.62
N GLY A 15 1.44 15.29 -24.38
CA GLY A 15 1.59 14.40 -25.53
C GLY A 15 1.62 12.94 -25.08
N PRO A 16 1.53 11.99 -26.03
CA PRO A 16 1.73 10.58 -25.74
C PRO A 16 3.11 10.33 -25.13
N LEU A 17 3.18 9.46 -24.13
CA LEU A 17 4.44 9.09 -23.48
C LEU A 17 5.34 8.25 -24.39
N VAL A 18 4.75 7.46 -25.28
CA VAL A 18 5.46 6.45 -26.09
C VAL A 18 5.09 6.59 -27.56
N GLU A 19 6.08 6.42 -28.44
CA GLU A 19 5.85 6.31 -29.89
C GLU A 19 5.13 4.99 -30.22
N PRO A 20 4.34 4.92 -31.31
CA PRO A 20 3.65 3.69 -31.67
C PRO A 20 4.64 2.61 -32.15
N ALA A 21 4.37 1.35 -31.79
CA ALA A 21 5.03 0.17 -32.37
C ALA A 21 4.73 0.04 -33.88
N GLY A 22 5.21 -1.02 -34.51
CA GLY A 22 4.82 -1.40 -35.88
C GLY A 22 3.32 -1.69 -36.04
N GLU A 23 2.92 -2.21 -37.20
CA GLU A 23 1.54 -2.60 -37.44
C GLU A 23 1.08 -3.71 -36.47
N LEU A 24 -0.23 -3.77 -36.25
CA LEU A 24 -0.85 -4.81 -35.45
C LEU A 24 -1.04 -6.07 -36.30
N SER A 25 -0.72 -7.24 -35.74
CA SER A 25 -1.02 -8.52 -36.36
C SER A 25 -2.54 -8.76 -36.41
N PRO A 26 -3.03 -9.69 -37.26
CA PRO A 26 -4.45 -10.05 -37.26
C PRO A 26 -4.98 -10.49 -35.89
N GLU A 27 -4.18 -11.24 -35.12
CA GLU A 27 -4.51 -11.66 -33.76
C GLU A 27 -4.65 -10.46 -32.80
N GLU A 28 -3.73 -9.50 -32.89
CA GLU A 28 -3.80 -8.26 -32.10
C GLU A 28 -5.02 -7.42 -32.48
N VAL A 29 -5.35 -7.35 -33.77
CA VAL A 29 -6.54 -6.64 -34.26
C VAL A 29 -7.82 -7.25 -33.72
N GLU A 30 -7.93 -8.59 -33.74
CA GLU A 30 -9.09 -9.30 -33.19
C GLU A 30 -9.22 -9.05 -31.67
N ARG A 31 -8.13 -9.28 -30.92
CA ARG A 31 -8.08 -9.15 -29.46
C ARG A 31 -8.42 -7.74 -29.00
N TYR A 32 -7.83 -6.72 -29.63
CA TYR A 32 -8.00 -5.32 -29.23
C TYR A 32 -9.10 -4.60 -30.01
N SER A 33 -9.92 -5.32 -30.78
CA SER A 33 -10.95 -4.73 -31.66
C SER A 33 -11.84 -3.69 -30.98
N ARG A 34 -12.15 -3.88 -29.68
CA ARG A 34 -12.97 -2.94 -28.90
C ARG A 34 -12.25 -1.62 -28.56
N HIS A 35 -10.92 -1.62 -28.44
CA HIS A 35 -10.14 -0.38 -28.36
C HIS A 35 -9.96 0.28 -29.73
N LEU A 36 -9.78 -0.52 -30.79
CA LEU A 36 -9.53 0.00 -32.14
C LEU A 36 -10.69 0.83 -32.70
N ILE A 37 -11.91 0.57 -32.26
CA ILE A 37 -13.11 1.32 -32.68
C ILE A 37 -13.35 2.60 -31.86
N ILE A 38 -12.63 2.80 -30.75
CA ILE A 38 -12.75 4.03 -29.93
C ILE A 38 -11.93 5.12 -30.63
N PRO A 39 -12.55 6.22 -31.13
CA PRO A 39 -11.84 7.23 -31.91
C PRO A 39 -10.63 7.84 -31.22
N GLU A 40 -10.70 8.04 -29.90
CA GLU A 40 -9.61 8.59 -29.09
C GLU A 40 -8.41 7.64 -28.99
N ILE A 41 -8.64 6.32 -28.98
CA ILE A 41 -7.58 5.31 -28.89
C ILE A 41 -7.16 4.88 -30.31
N GLY A 42 -8.05 4.22 -31.03
CA GLY A 42 -7.82 3.73 -32.37
C GLY A 42 -6.60 2.81 -32.52
N ALA A 43 -6.21 2.56 -33.78
CA ALA A 43 -5.01 1.78 -34.08
C ALA A 43 -3.71 2.47 -33.60
N LEU A 44 -3.67 3.80 -33.62
CA LEU A 44 -2.50 4.55 -33.17
C LEU A 44 -2.26 4.38 -31.66
N GLY A 45 -3.29 4.57 -30.84
CA GLY A 45 -3.22 4.39 -29.39
C GLY A 45 -2.92 2.96 -29.01
N GLN A 46 -3.52 1.97 -29.67
CA GLN A 46 -3.23 0.56 -29.40
C GLN A 46 -1.77 0.19 -29.74
N ARG A 47 -1.20 0.75 -30.82
CA ARG A 47 0.23 0.58 -31.13
C ARG A 47 1.15 1.24 -30.11
N ARG A 48 0.72 2.33 -29.46
CA ARG A 48 1.47 2.92 -28.33
C ARG A 48 1.41 2.03 -27.10
N LEU A 49 0.24 1.47 -26.77
CA LEU A 49 0.10 0.48 -25.70
C LEU A 49 1.03 -0.72 -25.94
N LYS A 50 1.02 -1.27 -27.16
CA LYS A 50 1.92 -2.36 -27.57
C LYS A 50 3.41 -2.01 -27.42
N ASN A 51 3.81 -0.74 -27.57
CA ASN A 51 5.20 -0.34 -27.44
C ASN A 51 5.60 0.02 -26.00
N ALA A 52 4.62 0.26 -25.13
CA ALA A 52 4.86 0.77 -23.79
C ALA A 52 5.38 -0.29 -22.84
N LYS A 53 6.27 0.15 -21.93
CA LYS A 53 6.81 -0.64 -20.83
C LYS A 53 6.39 -0.02 -19.51
N VAL A 54 5.58 -0.74 -18.74
CA VAL A 54 5.08 -0.28 -17.44
C VAL A 54 5.70 -1.10 -16.32
N LEU A 55 6.28 -0.43 -15.33
CA LEU A 55 6.76 -1.06 -14.10
C LEU A 55 5.68 -0.96 -13.03
N VAL A 56 5.20 -2.09 -12.53
CA VAL A 56 4.21 -2.15 -11.46
C VAL A 56 4.91 -2.51 -10.15
N ILE A 57 4.76 -1.64 -9.14
CA ILE A 57 5.29 -1.85 -7.79
C ILE A 57 4.21 -2.53 -6.95
N GLY A 58 4.48 -3.77 -6.57
CA GLY A 58 3.58 -4.64 -5.83
C GLY A 58 2.57 -5.35 -6.74
N ALA A 59 2.48 -6.67 -6.61
CA ALA A 59 1.42 -7.52 -7.15
C ALA A 59 0.26 -7.71 -6.14
N GLY A 60 0.24 -6.88 -5.08
CA GLY A 60 -0.76 -6.91 -4.01
C GLY A 60 -2.14 -6.39 -4.40
N GLY A 61 -2.85 -5.78 -3.44
CA GLY A 61 -4.27 -5.41 -3.61
C GLY A 61 -4.52 -4.51 -4.81
N LEU A 62 -3.79 -3.39 -4.93
CA LEU A 62 -3.91 -2.46 -6.06
C LEU A 62 -3.25 -2.99 -7.33
N GLY A 63 -2.09 -3.65 -7.19
CA GLY A 63 -1.34 -4.23 -8.31
C GLY A 63 -2.10 -5.32 -9.04
N SER A 64 -2.84 -6.17 -8.32
CA SER A 64 -3.63 -7.28 -8.88
C SER A 64 -4.58 -6.86 -10.02
N PRO A 65 -5.59 -5.99 -9.78
CA PRO A 65 -6.45 -5.50 -10.86
C PRO A 65 -5.68 -4.67 -11.87
N ALA A 66 -4.66 -3.91 -11.45
CA ALA A 66 -3.89 -3.08 -12.38
C ALA A 66 -3.15 -3.92 -13.44
N LEU A 67 -2.45 -4.96 -13.01
CA LEU A 67 -1.73 -5.90 -13.89
C LEU A 67 -2.69 -6.58 -14.88
N LEU A 68 -3.84 -7.06 -14.39
CA LEU A 68 -4.86 -7.69 -15.24
C LEU A 68 -5.39 -6.72 -16.31
N TYR A 69 -5.73 -5.47 -15.93
CA TYR A 69 -6.26 -4.50 -16.89
C TYR A 69 -5.20 -3.93 -17.84
N LEU A 70 -3.95 -3.74 -17.39
CA LEU A 70 -2.84 -3.34 -18.28
C LEU A 70 -2.57 -4.43 -19.32
N ALA A 71 -2.57 -5.70 -18.89
CA ALA A 71 -2.41 -6.84 -19.79
C ALA A 71 -3.58 -6.93 -20.78
N ALA A 72 -4.83 -6.82 -20.30
CA ALA A 72 -6.01 -6.81 -21.16
C ALA A 72 -6.00 -5.64 -22.17
N ALA A 73 -5.51 -4.47 -21.75
CA ALA A 73 -5.38 -3.29 -22.61
C ALA A 73 -4.29 -3.45 -23.69
N GLY A 74 -3.42 -4.45 -23.56
CA GLY A 74 -2.36 -4.72 -24.52
C GLY A 74 -1.11 -3.87 -24.32
N VAL A 75 -0.78 -3.53 -23.07
CA VAL A 75 0.55 -2.97 -22.75
C VAL A 75 1.61 -4.01 -23.12
N GLY A 76 2.60 -3.61 -23.92
CA GLY A 76 3.57 -4.54 -24.52
C GLY A 76 4.47 -5.22 -23.51
N THR A 77 4.96 -4.48 -22.50
CA THR A 77 5.82 -5.04 -21.46
C THR A 77 5.34 -4.64 -20.07
N LEU A 78 5.20 -5.62 -19.19
CA LEU A 78 4.90 -5.43 -17.77
C LEU A 78 6.06 -5.92 -16.91
N GLY A 79 6.74 -4.99 -16.24
CA GLY A 79 7.66 -5.32 -15.15
C GLY A 79 6.88 -5.43 -13.84
N ILE A 80 7.15 -6.47 -13.04
CA ILE A 80 6.50 -6.68 -11.75
C ILE A 80 7.56 -6.77 -10.67
N ILE A 81 7.52 -5.84 -9.72
CA ILE A 81 8.36 -5.87 -8.51
C ILE A 81 7.50 -6.29 -7.33
N ASP A 82 7.82 -7.41 -6.71
CA ASP A 82 7.22 -7.88 -5.46
C ASP A 82 8.15 -8.94 -4.86
N ASP A 83 8.43 -8.87 -3.56
CA ASP A 83 9.27 -9.81 -2.81
C ASP A 83 8.47 -10.83 -1.97
N ASP A 84 7.14 -10.71 -1.94
CA ASP A 84 6.29 -11.57 -1.14
C ASP A 84 5.88 -12.86 -1.87
N ALA A 85 5.47 -13.84 -1.07
CA ALA A 85 4.69 -14.98 -1.52
C ALA A 85 3.17 -14.72 -1.42
N VAL A 86 2.38 -15.46 -2.18
CA VAL A 86 0.91 -15.43 -2.10
C VAL A 86 0.47 -16.00 -0.76
N ASP A 87 -0.39 -15.27 -0.06
CA ASP A 87 -0.96 -15.67 1.24
C ASP A 87 -2.48 -15.81 1.16
N LEU A 88 -3.03 -16.81 1.86
CA LEU A 88 -4.47 -17.08 1.86
C LEU A 88 -5.30 -15.88 2.33
N SER A 89 -4.85 -15.17 3.37
CA SER A 89 -5.53 -13.98 3.92
C SER A 89 -5.60 -12.82 2.93
N ASN A 90 -4.75 -12.86 1.90
CA ASN A 90 -4.62 -11.80 0.92
C ASN A 90 -5.55 -11.99 -0.29
N LEU A 91 -6.05 -13.21 -0.52
CA LEU A 91 -6.89 -13.55 -1.68
C LEU A 91 -8.23 -12.80 -1.74
N GLN A 92 -8.72 -12.28 -0.61
CA GLN A 92 -9.94 -11.45 -0.59
C GLN A 92 -9.83 -10.15 -1.40
N ARG A 93 -8.60 -9.70 -1.68
CA ARG A 93 -8.33 -8.45 -2.44
C ARG A 93 -7.32 -8.62 -3.58
N GLN A 94 -6.47 -9.64 -3.54
CA GLN A 94 -5.43 -9.88 -4.54
C GLN A 94 -5.92 -10.83 -5.63
N VAL A 95 -6.87 -10.34 -6.42
CA VAL A 95 -7.67 -11.15 -7.37
C VAL A 95 -6.91 -11.69 -8.57
N ILE A 96 -5.62 -11.36 -8.72
CA ILE A 96 -4.76 -11.96 -9.74
C ILE A 96 -4.25 -13.35 -9.32
N HIS A 97 -4.25 -13.65 -8.02
CA HIS A 97 -3.74 -14.90 -7.44
C HIS A 97 -4.87 -15.89 -7.15
N GLY A 98 -4.56 -17.18 -7.20
CA GLY A 98 -5.47 -18.26 -6.83
C GLY A 98 -5.12 -18.96 -5.53
N VAL A 99 -6.05 -19.77 -5.01
CA VAL A 99 -5.80 -20.66 -3.85
C VAL A 99 -4.66 -21.65 -4.14
N SER A 100 -4.54 -22.10 -5.40
CA SER A 100 -3.45 -22.96 -5.85
C SER A 100 -2.07 -22.30 -5.83
N ASP A 101 -2.01 -20.98 -5.71
CA ASP A 101 -0.76 -20.22 -5.71
C ASP A 101 -0.22 -19.92 -4.32
N VAL A 102 -0.96 -20.23 -3.25
CA VAL A 102 -0.52 -19.96 -1.87
C VAL A 102 0.88 -20.55 -1.61
N GLY A 103 1.79 -19.69 -1.14
CA GLY A 103 3.21 -20.01 -0.93
C GLY A 103 4.13 -19.80 -2.13
N ARG A 104 3.61 -19.56 -3.34
CA ARG A 104 4.41 -19.20 -4.53
C ARG A 104 4.77 -17.71 -4.51
N PRO A 105 5.88 -17.29 -5.13
CA PRO A 105 6.18 -15.87 -5.34
C PRO A 105 5.02 -15.16 -6.07
N LYS A 106 4.60 -13.99 -5.57
CA LYS A 106 3.49 -13.23 -6.20
C LYS A 106 3.82 -12.85 -7.64
N THR A 107 5.07 -12.51 -7.94
CA THR A 107 5.53 -12.19 -9.30
C THR A 107 5.27 -13.33 -10.30
N GLU A 108 5.54 -14.58 -9.91
CA GLU A 108 5.30 -15.75 -10.75
C GLU A 108 3.81 -16.05 -10.94
N SER A 109 3.03 -16.02 -9.86
CA SER A 109 1.57 -16.22 -9.94
C SER A 109 0.92 -15.15 -10.83
N ALA A 110 1.33 -13.89 -10.68
CA ALA A 110 0.85 -12.80 -11.53
C ALA A 110 1.21 -12.99 -13.00
N ARG A 111 2.44 -13.42 -13.31
CA ARG A 111 2.86 -13.75 -14.69
C ARG A 111 1.97 -14.81 -15.31
N ASP A 112 1.71 -15.90 -14.59
CA ASP A 112 0.91 -17.00 -15.10
C ASP A 112 -0.53 -16.55 -15.38
N ALA A 113 -1.12 -15.73 -14.50
CA ALA A 113 -2.43 -15.13 -14.71
C ALA A 113 -2.45 -14.17 -15.91
N ILE A 114 -1.42 -13.34 -16.08
CA ILE A 114 -1.28 -12.46 -17.26
C ILE A 114 -1.17 -13.27 -18.54
N ALA A 115 -0.34 -14.32 -18.56
CA ALA A 115 -0.16 -15.18 -19.73
C ALA A 115 -1.46 -15.90 -20.11
N ALA A 116 -2.25 -16.34 -19.12
CA ALA A 116 -3.56 -16.93 -19.34
C ALA A 116 -4.58 -15.93 -19.93
N LEU A 117 -4.49 -14.65 -19.56
CA LEU A 117 -5.36 -13.59 -20.06
C LEU A 117 -4.94 -13.08 -21.45
N ASN A 118 -3.65 -12.75 -21.59
CA ASN A 118 -3.07 -12.17 -22.80
C ASN A 118 -1.62 -12.63 -22.99
N PRO A 119 -1.37 -13.69 -23.80
CA PRO A 119 -0.03 -14.23 -24.02
C PRO A 119 0.86 -13.32 -24.89
N LEU A 120 0.33 -12.20 -25.41
CA LEU A 120 1.09 -11.26 -26.23
C LEU A 120 1.92 -10.26 -25.40
N VAL A 121 1.77 -10.26 -24.08
CA VAL A 121 2.46 -9.33 -23.16
C VAL A 121 3.79 -9.93 -22.70
N ASP A 122 4.89 -9.17 -22.84
CA ASP A 122 6.19 -9.51 -22.27
C ASP A 122 6.19 -9.20 -20.76
N VAL A 123 6.22 -10.24 -19.92
CA VAL A 123 6.23 -10.07 -18.45
C VAL A 123 7.63 -10.28 -17.90
N ARG A 124 8.14 -9.28 -17.17
CA ARG A 124 9.48 -9.28 -16.56
C ARG A 124 9.38 -9.31 -15.04
N LEU A 125 9.96 -10.35 -14.44
CA LEU A 125 9.90 -10.58 -13.01
C LEU A 125 11.08 -9.91 -12.29
N HIS A 126 10.78 -9.14 -11.26
CA HIS A 126 11.75 -8.58 -10.32
C HIS A 126 11.36 -9.06 -8.93
N ASN A 127 11.70 -10.32 -8.62
CA ASN A 127 11.43 -10.91 -7.31
C ASN A 127 12.47 -10.43 -6.28
N VAL A 128 12.46 -9.12 -6.01
CA VAL A 128 13.42 -8.42 -5.16
C VAL A 128 12.68 -7.37 -4.33
N ARG A 129 13.19 -7.11 -3.12
CA ARG A 129 12.78 -5.97 -2.33
C ARG A 129 13.28 -4.69 -3.00
N LEU A 130 12.37 -3.75 -3.27
CA LEU A 130 12.74 -2.45 -3.83
C LEU A 130 13.43 -1.61 -2.75
N ASP A 131 14.64 -1.13 -3.03
CA ASP A 131 15.42 -0.27 -2.14
C ASP A 131 16.22 0.78 -2.92
N ALA A 132 16.92 1.66 -2.21
CA ALA A 132 17.71 2.73 -2.81
C ALA A 132 18.86 2.24 -3.70
N SER A 133 19.34 1.00 -3.50
CA SER A 133 20.44 0.42 -4.28
C SER A 133 20.02 -0.10 -5.65
N ASN A 134 18.73 -0.45 -5.83
CA ASN A 134 18.25 -1.08 -7.06
C ASN A 134 17.17 -0.27 -7.81
N ALA A 135 16.51 0.71 -7.17
CA ALA A 135 15.37 1.41 -7.76
C ALA A 135 15.70 2.14 -9.07
N LEU A 136 16.81 2.88 -9.13
CA LEU A 136 17.16 3.66 -10.34
C LEU A 136 17.42 2.76 -11.55
N ASP A 137 18.18 1.69 -11.37
CA ASP A 137 18.52 0.75 -12.44
C ASP A 137 17.29 0.03 -12.97
N LEU A 138 16.39 -0.42 -12.08
CA LEU A 138 15.14 -1.05 -12.45
C LEU A 138 14.24 -0.09 -13.23
N PHE A 139 14.06 1.14 -12.73
CA PHE A 139 13.12 2.12 -13.31
C PHE A 139 13.57 2.63 -14.68
N ALA A 140 14.88 2.70 -14.92
CA ALA A 140 15.45 3.19 -16.18
C ALA A 140 14.91 2.43 -17.41
N GLY A 141 14.59 1.14 -17.25
CA GLY A 141 14.09 0.26 -18.31
C GLY A 141 12.63 0.45 -18.72
N TYR A 142 11.87 1.32 -18.04
CA TYR A 142 10.42 1.47 -18.23
C TYR A 142 10.02 2.91 -18.57
N ASP A 143 8.85 3.06 -19.18
CA ASP A 143 8.32 4.36 -19.60
C ASP A 143 7.50 5.01 -18.48
N LEU A 144 6.76 4.20 -17.73
CA LEU A 144 5.81 4.62 -16.69
C LEU A 144 5.93 3.73 -15.46
N ILE A 145 5.82 4.34 -14.28
CA ILE A 145 5.79 3.65 -12.99
C ILE A 145 4.37 3.69 -12.43
N LEU A 146 3.85 2.52 -12.04
CA LEU A 146 2.54 2.38 -11.42
C LEU A 146 2.71 1.74 -10.03
N ASP A 147 2.26 2.43 -9.00
CA ASP A 147 2.58 2.07 -7.62
C ASP A 147 1.35 1.66 -6.81
N GLY A 148 1.32 0.36 -6.50
CA GLY A 148 0.36 -0.25 -5.60
C GLY A 148 0.95 -0.61 -4.23
N ALA A 149 2.09 -0.04 -3.83
CA ALA A 149 2.73 -0.31 -2.55
C ALA A 149 1.87 0.16 -1.37
N ASP A 150 1.92 -0.62 -0.29
CA ASP A 150 1.08 -0.46 0.88
C ASP A 150 1.82 0.11 2.11
N ASN A 151 3.08 0.53 1.93
CA ASN A 151 3.89 1.17 2.96
C ASN A 151 4.47 2.52 2.50
N PHE A 152 4.75 3.41 3.45
CA PHE A 152 5.20 4.77 3.15
C PHE A 152 6.63 4.83 2.62
N ALA A 153 7.56 4.03 3.17
CA ALA A 153 8.95 4.04 2.77
C ALA A 153 9.10 3.74 1.26
N THR A 154 8.41 2.71 0.77
CA THR A 154 8.38 2.39 -0.66
C THR A 154 7.76 3.51 -1.48
N ARG A 155 6.67 4.16 -1.04
CA ARG A 155 6.05 5.28 -1.79
C ARG A 155 7.00 6.46 -1.98
N TYR A 156 7.73 6.84 -0.92
CA TYR A 156 8.74 7.91 -1.02
C TYR A 156 9.91 7.50 -1.93
N LEU A 157 10.40 6.26 -1.80
CA LEU A 157 11.43 5.72 -2.69
C LEU A 157 11.01 5.74 -4.16
N VAL A 158 9.80 5.25 -4.46
CA VAL A 158 9.26 5.18 -5.83
C VAL A 158 9.09 6.59 -6.41
N ASN A 159 8.54 7.52 -5.62
CA ASN A 159 8.41 8.92 -6.03
C ASN A 159 9.77 9.51 -6.40
N ASP A 160 10.76 9.37 -5.52
CA ASP A 160 12.05 10.02 -5.69
C ASP A 160 12.82 9.42 -6.87
N ALA A 161 12.80 8.09 -7.02
CA ALA A 161 13.41 7.42 -8.16
C ALA A 161 12.75 7.84 -9.49
N ALA A 162 11.42 7.94 -9.52
CA ALA A 162 10.70 8.41 -10.70
C ALA A 162 11.00 9.89 -11.01
N ALA A 163 11.11 10.75 -9.99
CA ALA A 163 11.45 12.16 -10.14
C ALA A 163 12.87 12.34 -10.70
N ILE A 164 13.86 11.64 -10.14
CA ILE A 164 15.26 11.66 -10.60
C ILE A 164 15.37 11.23 -12.08
N LEU A 165 14.63 10.19 -12.47
CA LEU A 165 14.65 9.67 -13.84
C LEU A 165 13.68 10.39 -14.80
N GLY A 166 12.93 11.37 -14.31
CA GLY A 166 11.94 12.12 -15.08
C GLY A 166 10.76 11.28 -15.60
N LYS A 167 10.42 10.18 -14.92
CA LYS A 167 9.36 9.25 -15.30
C LYS A 167 8.01 9.68 -14.70
N PRO A 168 6.89 9.52 -15.43
CA PRO A 168 5.57 9.67 -14.84
C PRO A 168 5.30 8.56 -13.81
N TYR A 169 4.73 8.96 -12.69
CA TYR A 169 4.44 8.15 -11.52
C TYR A 169 2.93 8.15 -11.27
N VAL A 170 2.27 7.03 -11.54
CA VAL A 170 0.85 6.81 -11.23
C VAL A 170 0.75 6.16 -9.87
N TRP A 171 0.20 6.89 -8.91
CA TRP A 171 0.12 6.47 -7.52
C TRP A 171 -1.31 6.13 -7.14
N GLY A 172 -1.48 5.03 -6.41
CA GLY A 172 -2.71 4.67 -5.74
C GLY A 172 -2.49 4.37 -4.26
N SER A 173 -3.46 4.72 -3.44
CA SER A 173 -3.47 4.37 -2.02
C SER A 173 -4.88 4.06 -1.56
N ILE A 174 -4.98 3.16 -0.59
CA ILE A 174 -6.23 2.75 0.02
C ILE A 174 -6.05 2.63 1.53
N PHE A 175 -7.09 2.98 2.27
CA PHE A 175 -7.16 2.79 3.71
C PHE A 175 -8.61 2.56 4.12
N ARG A 176 -8.92 1.40 4.69
CA ARG A 176 -10.29 1.00 5.04
C ARG A 176 -11.26 1.10 3.85
N PHE A 177 -12.00 2.22 3.76
CA PHE A 177 -12.99 2.52 2.72
C PHE A 177 -12.60 3.71 1.82
N ASP A 178 -11.48 4.38 2.11
CA ASP A 178 -11.00 5.55 1.39
C ASP A 178 -9.94 5.16 0.36
N GLY A 179 -10.14 5.57 -0.89
CA GLY A 179 -9.20 5.40 -1.99
C GLY A 179 -8.67 6.74 -2.50
N GLN A 180 -7.42 6.74 -2.97
CA GLN A 180 -6.80 7.90 -3.57
C GLN A 180 -6.04 7.51 -4.84
N VAL A 181 -6.13 8.33 -5.89
CA VAL A 181 -5.33 8.18 -7.12
C VAL A 181 -4.83 9.56 -7.57
N SER A 182 -3.57 9.61 -7.98
CA SER A 182 -2.97 10.80 -8.58
C SER A 182 -1.94 10.42 -9.63
N VAL A 183 -1.55 11.38 -10.44
CA VAL A 183 -0.35 11.30 -11.29
C VAL A 183 0.62 12.36 -10.83
N PHE A 184 1.88 11.96 -10.68
CA PHE A 184 2.99 12.81 -10.33
C PHE A 184 4.04 12.76 -11.45
N TRP A 185 4.61 13.90 -11.80
CA TRP A 185 5.62 13.96 -12.86
C TRP A 185 6.44 15.24 -12.74
N GLU A 186 7.64 15.13 -12.17
CA GLU A 186 8.51 16.26 -11.79
C GLU A 186 8.73 17.29 -12.90
N LYS A 187 8.84 16.84 -14.15
CA LYS A 187 9.03 17.69 -15.33
C LYS A 187 7.79 18.53 -15.70
N HIS A 188 6.60 18.07 -15.32
CA HIS A 188 5.33 18.61 -15.80
C HIS A 188 4.39 19.10 -14.68
N GLY A 189 4.66 18.77 -13.42
CA GLY A 189 3.77 19.08 -12.31
C GLY A 189 4.36 18.66 -10.96
N PRO A 190 3.50 18.47 -9.93
CA PRO A 190 3.95 18.09 -8.61
C PRO A 190 4.46 16.63 -8.57
N THR A 191 5.17 16.36 -7.50
CA THR A 191 5.61 15.07 -6.97
C THR A 191 4.75 14.65 -5.78
N TYR A 192 4.94 13.42 -5.32
CA TYR A 192 4.30 12.94 -4.10
C TYR A 192 4.69 13.76 -2.86
N ARG A 193 5.93 14.28 -2.82
CA ARG A 193 6.41 15.14 -1.73
C ARG A 193 5.67 16.47 -1.65
N ASP A 194 5.15 16.98 -2.77
CA ASP A 194 4.30 18.19 -2.76
C ASP A 194 2.93 17.93 -2.10
N LEU A 195 2.45 16.69 -2.14
CA LEU A 195 1.23 16.28 -1.45
C LEU A 195 1.50 15.90 0.02
N TYR A 196 2.59 15.17 0.27
CA TYR A 196 3.01 14.69 1.58
C TYR A 196 4.49 15.01 1.82
N PRO A 197 4.82 16.23 2.32
CA PRO A 197 6.21 16.68 2.47
C PRO A 197 7.02 15.82 3.46
N GLU A 198 6.39 15.43 4.56
CA GLU A 198 6.99 14.63 5.63
C GLU A 198 6.29 13.29 5.74
N ALA A 199 7.06 12.22 5.96
CA ALA A 199 6.49 10.92 6.25
C ALA A 199 5.75 10.96 7.59
N PRO A 200 4.59 10.28 7.71
CA PRO A 200 3.92 10.17 8.99
C PRO A 200 4.83 9.41 9.99
N PRO A 201 4.74 9.71 11.30
CA PRO A 201 5.54 9.02 12.32
C PRO A 201 5.38 7.50 12.24
N ALA A 202 6.46 6.75 12.48
CA ALA A 202 6.43 5.29 12.46
C ALA A 202 5.29 4.73 13.34
N GLY A 203 4.53 3.79 12.78
CA GLY A 203 3.41 3.14 13.48
C GLY A 203 2.16 4.00 13.70
N SER A 204 2.12 5.25 13.20
CA SER A 204 0.94 6.13 13.31
C SER A 204 -0.19 5.75 12.34
N VAL A 205 0.15 5.12 11.20
CA VAL A 205 -0.81 4.65 10.20
C VAL A 205 -0.60 3.15 9.98
N PRO A 206 -1.62 2.30 10.24
CA PRO A 206 -1.48 0.87 10.09
C PRO A 206 -1.44 0.45 8.62
N SER A 207 -0.76 -0.66 8.34
CA SER A 207 -0.75 -1.26 6.99
C SER A 207 -2.13 -1.77 6.57
N CYS A 208 -2.32 -2.11 5.30
CA CYS A 208 -3.57 -2.75 4.82
C CYS A 208 -3.90 -4.04 5.59
N GLY A 209 -2.89 -4.81 5.99
CA GLY A 209 -3.04 -6.03 6.78
C GLY A 209 -3.39 -5.80 8.26
N GLU A 210 -3.13 -4.59 8.77
CA GLU A 210 -3.38 -4.20 10.16
C GLU A 210 -4.66 -3.37 10.33
N GLY A 211 -4.91 -2.40 9.44
CA GLY A 211 -6.05 -1.50 9.50
C GLY A 211 -7.33 -2.05 8.89
N GLY A 212 -7.22 -3.18 8.18
CA GLY A 212 -8.28 -3.75 7.35
C GLY A 212 -8.48 -2.97 6.05
N VAL A 213 -8.97 -3.67 5.02
CA VAL A 213 -9.21 -3.07 3.70
C VAL A 213 -10.44 -3.69 3.05
N PHE A 214 -11.33 -2.83 2.54
CA PHE A 214 -12.47 -3.26 1.76
C PHE A 214 -12.00 -3.72 0.38
N GLY A 215 -11.85 -5.02 0.13
CA GLY A 215 -11.14 -5.56 -1.04
C GLY A 215 -11.62 -5.02 -2.40
N MET A 216 -12.91 -4.73 -2.56
CA MET A 216 -13.47 -4.17 -3.79
C MET A 216 -12.94 -2.76 -4.10
N LEU A 217 -12.49 -2.03 -3.09
CA LEU A 217 -11.82 -0.74 -3.25
C LEU A 217 -10.54 -0.87 -4.08
N CYS A 218 -9.83 -2.00 -3.95
CA CYS A 218 -8.64 -2.28 -4.74
C CYS A 218 -8.95 -2.30 -6.24
N ALA A 219 -10.09 -2.90 -6.64
CA ALA A 219 -10.51 -2.93 -8.03
C ALA A 219 -10.86 -1.52 -8.55
N ALA A 220 -11.62 -0.74 -7.79
CA ALA A 220 -11.98 0.62 -8.16
C ALA A 220 -10.74 1.51 -8.36
N VAL A 221 -9.87 1.56 -7.35
CA VAL A 221 -8.64 2.39 -7.36
C VAL A 221 -7.65 1.87 -8.40
N GLY A 222 -7.40 0.56 -8.45
CA GLY A 222 -6.51 -0.04 -9.45
C GLY A 222 -6.97 0.19 -10.88
N SER A 223 -8.27 0.10 -11.16
CA SER A 223 -8.80 0.40 -12.51
C SER A 223 -8.62 1.88 -12.89
N LEU A 224 -8.74 2.80 -11.93
CA LEU A 224 -8.49 4.22 -12.17
C LEU A 224 -6.99 4.49 -12.39
N MET A 225 -6.09 3.82 -11.67
CA MET A 225 -4.64 3.89 -11.93
C MET A 225 -4.32 3.44 -13.37
N VAL A 226 -4.90 2.32 -13.84
CA VAL A 226 -4.72 1.87 -15.22
C VAL A 226 -5.30 2.86 -16.23
N THR A 227 -6.43 3.48 -15.91
CA THR A 227 -7.02 4.53 -16.74
C THR A 227 -6.06 5.72 -16.91
N GLU A 228 -5.37 6.13 -15.85
CA GLU A 228 -4.32 7.16 -15.94
C GLU A 228 -3.12 6.71 -16.76
N ALA A 229 -2.66 5.46 -16.57
CA ALA A 229 -1.56 4.92 -17.34
C ALA A 229 -1.88 4.89 -18.86
N VAL A 230 -3.07 4.41 -19.23
CA VAL A 230 -3.52 4.38 -20.64
C VAL A 230 -3.60 5.79 -21.21
N LYS A 231 -4.14 6.76 -20.46
CA LYS A 231 -4.18 8.16 -20.91
C LYS A 231 -2.79 8.73 -21.17
N LEU A 232 -1.83 8.48 -20.27
CA LEU A 232 -0.45 8.93 -20.42
C LEU A 232 0.24 8.28 -21.62
N ILE A 233 0.11 6.95 -21.77
CA ILE A 233 0.71 6.19 -22.88
C ILE A 233 0.16 6.67 -24.23
N THR A 234 -1.14 6.85 -24.33
CA THR A 234 -1.81 7.16 -25.60
C THR A 234 -1.88 8.66 -25.91
N GLY A 235 -1.73 9.51 -24.89
CA GLY A 235 -1.84 10.97 -25.00
C GLY A 235 -3.28 11.48 -25.05
N VAL A 236 -4.24 10.73 -24.50
CA VAL A 236 -5.68 11.04 -24.60
C VAL A 236 -6.25 11.60 -23.30
N GLY A 237 -7.35 12.35 -23.43
CA GLY A 237 -8.10 12.86 -22.30
C GLY A 237 -7.29 13.83 -21.41
N ARG A 238 -7.69 13.92 -20.15
CA ARG A 238 -7.03 14.78 -19.15
C ARG A 238 -6.52 13.94 -17.99
N SER A 239 -5.21 13.92 -17.79
CA SER A 239 -4.56 13.22 -16.68
C SER A 239 -4.94 13.82 -15.31
N LEU A 240 -4.86 13.01 -14.26
CA LEU A 240 -4.87 13.43 -12.86
C LEU A 240 -3.56 14.15 -12.44
N LEU A 241 -2.65 14.48 -13.35
CA LEU A 241 -1.48 15.29 -13.01
C LEU A 241 -1.91 16.62 -12.34
N GLY A 242 -1.40 16.85 -11.12
CA GLY A 242 -1.76 18.01 -10.29
C GLY A 242 -3.13 17.92 -9.61
N ARG A 243 -3.74 16.72 -9.56
CA ARG A 243 -5.10 16.50 -9.05
C ARG A 243 -5.15 15.14 -8.35
N VAL A 244 -5.66 15.09 -7.12
CA VAL A 244 -5.88 13.83 -6.41
C VAL A 244 -7.37 13.52 -6.46
N ALA A 245 -7.71 12.37 -7.05
CA ALA A 245 -9.04 11.81 -6.98
C ALA A 245 -9.18 11.03 -5.66
N LEU A 246 -10.20 11.37 -4.87
CA LEU A 246 -10.55 10.75 -3.61
C LEU A 246 -11.85 9.97 -3.79
N TYR A 247 -11.85 8.71 -3.39
CA TYR A 247 -13.02 7.85 -3.41
C TYR A 247 -13.42 7.45 -2.00
N ASP A 248 -14.64 7.81 -1.61
CA ASP A 248 -15.28 7.28 -0.40
C ASP A 248 -16.21 6.14 -0.81
N ALA A 249 -15.80 4.90 -0.52
CA ALA A 249 -16.56 3.71 -0.89
C ALA A 249 -17.81 3.50 -0.03
N LEU A 250 -17.87 4.04 1.20
CA LEU A 250 -19.07 3.95 2.03
C LEU A 250 -20.14 4.92 1.54
N GLY A 251 -19.73 6.14 1.21
CA GLY A 251 -20.60 7.18 0.66
C GLY A 251 -20.87 7.01 -0.84
N GLY A 252 -20.10 6.18 -1.55
CA GLY A 252 -20.19 6.01 -3.00
C GLY A 252 -19.86 7.28 -3.78
N SER A 253 -18.95 8.12 -3.26
CA SER A 253 -18.71 9.47 -3.78
C SER A 253 -17.26 9.71 -4.20
N TRP A 254 -17.08 10.55 -5.22
CA TRP A 254 -15.77 10.99 -5.69
C TRP A 254 -15.58 12.48 -5.45
N ARG A 255 -14.38 12.85 -4.99
CA ARG A 255 -13.95 14.24 -4.84
C ARG A 255 -12.60 14.43 -5.52
N GLU A 256 -12.32 15.65 -5.97
CA GLU A 256 -11.04 16.00 -6.55
C GLU A 256 -10.46 17.19 -5.80
N ILE A 257 -9.20 17.05 -5.39
CA ILE A 257 -8.41 18.15 -4.82
C ILE A 257 -7.26 18.50 -5.77
N ARG A 258 -6.93 19.78 -5.85
CA ARG A 258 -5.79 20.24 -6.67
C ARG A 258 -4.52 20.22 -5.84
N VAL A 259 -3.45 19.76 -6.46
CA VAL A 259 -2.09 19.78 -5.89
C VAL A 259 -1.22 20.59 -6.84
N SER A 260 -0.44 21.50 -6.29
CA SER A 260 0.52 22.30 -7.04
C SER A 260 1.91 22.02 -6.51
N LYS A 261 2.90 22.14 -7.38
CA LYS A 261 4.30 22.04 -6.98
C LYS A 261 4.61 23.14 -5.95
N ASP A 262 5.26 22.78 -4.85
CA ASP A 262 5.72 23.72 -3.85
C ASP A 262 6.95 24.47 -4.40
N PRO A 263 6.89 25.81 -4.56
CA PRO A 263 8.02 26.60 -5.01
C PRO A 263 9.25 26.53 -4.07
N ALA A 264 9.05 26.14 -2.81
CA ALA A 264 10.11 25.98 -1.82
C ALA A 264 10.65 24.54 -1.70
N ALA A 265 10.07 23.58 -2.44
CA ALA A 265 10.53 22.20 -2.41
C ALA A 265 11.98 22.09 -2.89
N GLN A 266 12.79 21.37 -2.12
CA GLN A 266 14.15 21.04 -2.52
C GLN A 266 14.12 20.04 -3.70
N PRO A 267 14.97 20.21 -4.72
CA PRO A 267 15.07 19.25 -5.81
C PRO A 267 15.43 17.86 -5.29
N ILE A 268 14.76 16.83 -5.80
CA ILE A 268 15.07 15.43 -5.48
C ILE A 268 16.25 15.02 -6.37
N THR A 269 17.44 14.90 -5.79
CA THR A 269 18.68 14.59 -6.55
C THR A 269 19.28 13.24 -6.24
N GLU A 270 18.93 12.63 -5.10
CA GLU A 270 19.47 11.35 -4.66
C GLU A 270 18.42 10.55 -3.88
N LEU A 271 18.65 9.24 -3.78
CA LEU A 271 17.86 8.34 -2.93
C LEU A 271 18.49 8.27 -1.55
N THR A 272 17.65 8.17 -0.52
CA THR A 272 18.08 8.11 0.90
C THR A 272 17.61 6.81 1.55
N ASP A 273 17.95 6.61 2.83
CA ASP A 273 17.39 5.51 3.62
C ASP A 273 15.96 5.87 4.04
N TYR A 274 14.99 5.30 3.33
CA TYR A 274 13.57 5.61 3.52
C TYR A 274 12.97 4.95 4.76
N GLU A 275 13.53 3.83 5.24
CA GLU A 275 13.09 3.22 6.49
C GLU A 275 13.51 4.12 7.65
N ALA A 276 14.77 4.55 7.67
CA ALA A 276 15.26 5.53 8.63
C ALA A 276 14.51 6.87 8.54
N PHE A 277 14.24 7.37 7.32
CA PHE A 277 13.46 8.59 7.09
C PHE A 277 12.04 8.50 7.65
N CYS A 278 11.38 7.34 7.51
CA CYS A 278 10.05 7.12 8.08
C CYS A 278 10.08 6.85 9.60
N GLY A 279 11.27 6.92 10.23
CA GLY A 279 11.45 6.60 11.64
C GLY A 279 11.20 5.13 11.96
N ILE A 280 11.23 4.26 10.94
CA ILE A 280 11.18 2.81 11.13
C ILE A 280 12.57 2.44 11.63
N ALA A 281 12.72 2.38 12.96
CA ALA A 281 13.93 1.82 13.53
C ALA A 281 14.04 0.36 13.04
N PRO A 282 15.24 -0.11 12.61
CA PRO A 282 15.46 -1.55 12.50
C PRO A 282 15.07 -2.16 13.85
N GLU A 283 14.45 -3.35 13.86
CA GLU A 283 14.00 -4.05 15.09
C GLU A 283 15.11 -4.00 16.16
N SER A 284 15.11 -2.93 16.94
CA SER A 284 16.13 -2.68 17.93
C SER A 284 15.67 -3.54 19.06
N GLY A 285 16.33 -4.71 19.19
CA GLY A 285 15.94 -5.80 20.06
C GLY A 285 15.13 -5.30 21.24
N ALA A 286 13.81 -5.54 21.15
CA ALA A 286 12.83 -5.00 22.08
C ALA A 286 13.40 -5.08 23.49
N ASP A 287 13.35 -3.96 24.20
CA ASP A 287 13.80 -3.80 25.58
C ASP A 287 13.33 -5.03 26.38
N LYS A 288 14.21 -6.04 26.52
CA LYS A 288 13.80 -7.41 26.93
C LYS A 288 13.13 -7.43 28.30
N GLU A 289 13.33 -6.35 29.05
CA GLU A 289 12.79 -6.10 30.37
C GLU A 289 11.26 -5.88 30.38
N HIS A 290 10.67 -5.39 29.28
CA HIS A 290 9.23 -5.06 29.18
C HIS A 290 8.46 -5.93 28.18
N THR A 291 9.04 -7.08 27.81
CA THR A 291 8.48 -7.99 26.83
C THR A 291 8.09 -9.31 27.47
N VAL A 292 6.87 -9.78 27.21
CA VAL A 292 6.34 -11.06 27.70
C VAL A 292 6.13 -11.98 26.50
N THR A 293 6.69 -13.19 26.51
CA THR A 293 6.42 -14.20 25.48
C THR A 293 5.06 -14.86 25.67
N ALA A 294 4.52 -15.50 24.62
CA ALA A 294 3.25 -16.23 24.71
C ALA A 294 3.24 -17.28 25.84
N THR A 295 4.33 -18.03 26.01
CA THR A 295 4.46 -19.04 27.08
C THR A 295 4.53 -18.41 28.48
N GLN A 296 5.20 -17.26 28.62
CA GLN A 296 5.22 -16.50 29.88
C GLN A 296 3.83 -15.97 30.21
N LEU A 297 3.11 -15.40 29.22
CA LEU A 297 1.74 -14.94 29.41
C LEU A 297 0.80 -16.09 29.81
N ALA A 298 0.96 -17.28 29.20
CA ALA A 298 0.17 -18.46 29.57
C ALA A 298 0.39 -18.85 31.04
N THR A 299 1.63 -18.76 31.52
CA THR A 299 1.98 -18.98 32.93
C THR A 299 1.35 -17.91 33.82
N MET A 300 1.40 -16.63 33.43
CA MET A 300 0.77 -15.53 34.16
C MET A 300 -0.76 -15.72 34.27
N LEU A 301 -1.43 -16.09 33.18
CA LEU A 301 -2.86 -16.38 33.16
C LEU A 301 -3.22 -17.57 34.06
N ALA A 302 -2.39 -18.62 34.07
CA ALA A 302 -2.56 -19.74 35.00
C ALA A 302 -2.41 -19.30 36.47
N SER A 303 -1.42 -18.47 36.78
CA SER A 303 -1.25 -17.89 38.13
C SER A 303 -2.41 -16.99 38.54
N ARG A 304 -2.96 -16.20 37.62
CA ARG A 304 -4.16 -15.37 37.84
C ARG A 304 -5.38 -16.23 38.14
N LYS A 305 -5.60 -17.28 37.36
CA LYS A 305 -6.70 -18.24 37.58
C LYS A 305 -6.58 -18.98 38.92
N ALA A 306 -5.36 -19.25 39.36
CA ALA A 306 -5.07 -19.85 40.66
C ALA A 306 -5.14 -18.85 41.85
N GLY A 307 -5.39 -17.57 41.59
CA GLY A 307 -5.43 -16.52 42.62
C GLY A 307 -4.08 -16.16 43.21
N LEU A 308 -2.97 -16.54 42.56
CA LEU A 308 -1.61 -16.35 43.06
C LEU A 308 -1.01 -14.99 42.70
N LYS A 309 -1.40 -14.42 41.55
CA LYS A 309 -0.93 -13.12 41.08
C LYS A 309 -2.02 -12.48 40.22
N ASP A 310 -2.33 -11.22 40.45
CA ASP A 310 -3.27 -10.47 39.61
C ASP A 310 -2.53 -9.52 38.65
N PHE A 311 -3.09 -9.35 37.45
CA PHE A 311 -2.60 -8.44 36.43
C PHE A 311 -3.71 -8.16 35.41
N GLU A 312 -3.59 -7.05 34.69
CA GLU A 312 -4.53 -6.69 33.63
C GLU A 312 -3.96 -7.08 32.26
N LEU A 313 -4.71 -7.85 31.48
CA LEU A 313 -4.40 -8.14 30.09
C LEU A 313 -5.25 -7.23 29.22
N VAL A 314 -4.62 -6.36 28.44
CA VAL A 314 -5.31 -5.35 27.63
C VAL A 314 -5.10 -5.65 26.15
N ASP A 315 -6.19 -5.88 25.44
CA ASP A 315 -6.21 -6.02 24.00
C ASP A 315 -6.36 -4.64 23.35
N VAL A 316 -5.33 -4.18 22.64
CA VAL A 316 -5.31 -2.85 22.01
C VAL A 316 -5.79 -2.85 20.56
N ARG A 317 -6.37 -3.96 20.10
CA ARG A 317 -6.95 -4.10 18.76
C ARG A 317 -8.32 -3.45 18.64
N GLU A 318 -8.89 -3.47 17.45
CA GLU A 318 -10.27 -3.03 17.21
C GLU A 318 -11.28 -4.12 17.57
N ALA A 319 -12.54 -3.74 17.82
CA ALA A 319 -13.60 -4.67 18.23
C ALA A 319 -13.79 -5.85 17.25
N GLY A 320 -13.74 -5.58 15.93
CA GLY A 320 -13.85 -6.64 14.94
C GLY A 320 -12.72 -7.67 14.99
N GLU A 321 -11.50 -7.25 15.35
CA GLU A 321 -10.37 -8.17 15.55
C GLU A 321 -10.53 -9.01 16.82
N TYR A 322 -11.08 -8.40 17.88
CA TYR A 322 -11.37 -9.06 19.16
C TYR A 322 -12.48 -10.12 19.03
N ASP A 323 -13.47 -9.87 18.18
CA ASP A 323 -14.57 -10.79 17.91
C ASP A 323 -14.13 -12.03 17.10
N ILE A 324 -13.12 -11.89 16.23
CA ILE A 324 -12.56 -13.02 15.46
C ILE A 324 -11.79 -13.99 16.37
N VAL A 325 -10.91 -13.47 17.21
CA VAL A 325 -10.05 -14.25 18.10
C VAL A 325 -9.62 -13.38 19.27
N ARG A 326 -9.61 -13.93 20.48
CA ARG A 326 -9.18 -13.23 21.70
C ARG A 326 -8.48 -14.16 22.68
N ILE A 327 -7.65 -13.59 23.54
CA ILE A 327 -7.10 -14.28 24.71
C ILE A 327 -8.15 -14.16 25.82
N GLU A 328 -8.50 -15.28 26.46
CA GLU A 328 -9.50 -15.27 27.53
C GLU A 328 -9.02 -14.42 28.71
N GLY A 329 -9.89 -13.55 29.22
CA GLY A 329 -9.55 -12.62 30.31
C GLY A 329 -8.88 -11.32 29.87
N ALA A 330 -8.75 -11.07 28.56
CA ALA A 330 -8.30 -9.78 28.02
C ALA A 330 -9.43 -8.74 27.96
N LYS A 331 -9.17 -7.53 28.46
CA LYS A 331 -10.04 -6.36 28.35
C LYS A 331 -9.73 -5.60 27.05
N LEU A 332 -10.74 -5.39 26.21
CA LEU A 332 -10.59 -4.64 24.95
C LEU A 332 -10.52 -3.14 25.23
N ILE A 333 -9.40 -2.50 24.89
CA ILE A 333 -9.21 -1.04 24.92
C ILE A 333 -8.42 -0.64 23.66
N PRO A 334 -9.08 -0.27 22.55
CA PRO A 334 -8.40 0.04 21.30
C PRO A 334 -7.30 1.09 21.44
N GLN A 335 -6.15 0.88 20.79
CA GLN A 335 -4.99 1.79 20.84
C GLN A 335 -5.39 3.24 20.56
N GLY A 336 -6.27 3.48 19.58
CA GLY A 336 -6.69 4.84 19.20
C GLY A 336 -7.25 5.63 20.38
N ARG A 337 -8.04 4.98 21.26
CA ARG A 337 -8.62 5.61 22.45
C ARG A 337 -7.56 5.93 23.50
N ILE A 338 -6.56 5.06 23.66
CA ILE A 338 -5.45 5.28 24.59
C ILE A 338 -4.58 6.45 24.13
N LEU A 339 -4.15 6.44 22.86
CA LEU A 339 -3.27 7.48 22.32
C LEU A 339 -3.97 8.84 22.18
N ALA A 340 -5.30 8.86 22.01
CA ALA A 340 -6.10 10.09 22.06
C ALA A 340 -6.28 10.66 23.47
N GLY A 341 -5.84 9.96 24.51
CA GLY A 341 -5.97 10.39 25.89
C GLY A 341 -7.29 10.03 26.57
N GLU A 342 -8.19 9.33 25.87
CA GLU A 342 -9.57 9.08 26.30
C GLU A 342 -9.73 7.87 27.24
N ALA A 343 -8.74 6.95 27.23
CA ALA A 343 -8.86 5.66 27.92
C ALA A 343 -7.79 5.44 29.01
N TRP A 344 -6.99 6.45 29.36
CA TRP A 344 -5.98 6.31 30.42
C TRP A 344 -6.62 5.99 31.77
N ASP A 345 -7.80 6.53 32.07
CA ASP A 345 -8.53 6.27 33.33
C ASP A 345 -9.11 4.86 33.41
N GLU A 346 -9.14 4.12 32.28
CA GLU A 346 -9.60 2.73 32.25
C GLU A 346 -8.50 1.71 32.61
N LEU A 347 -7.24 2.16 32.68
CA LEU A 347 -6.07 1.34 32.96
C LEU A 347 -5.74 1.36 34.46
N PRO A 348 -5.56 0.20 35.10
CA PRO A 348 -5.24 0.16 36.52
C PRO A 348 -3.81 0.64 36.79
N GLN A 349 -3.62 1.49 37.79
CA GLN A 349 -2.29 1.90 38.25
C GLN A 349 -1.75 1.00 39.38
N ASP A 350 -2.59 0.14 39.95
CA ASP A 350 -2.33 -0.66 41.15
C ASP A 350 -1.79 -2.08 40.89
N ARG A 351 -1.78 -2.55 39.62
CA ARG A 351 -1.26 -3.87 39.24
C ARG A 351 -0.47 -3.84 37.92
N ASP A 352 0.16 -4.96 37.59
CA ASP A 352 0.88 -5.12 36.32
C ASP A 352 -0.09 -5.08 35.13
N ILE A 353 0.32 -4.49 34.02
CA ILE A 353 -0.43 -4.47 32.75
C ILE A 353 0.38 -5.15 31.65
N VAL A 354 -0.26 -6.04 30.90
CA VAL A 354 0.27 -6.61 29.67
C VAL A 354 -0.60 -6.15 28.50
N PHE A 355 -0.04 -5.35 27.59
CA PHE A 355 -0.71 -4.98 26.34
C PHE A 355 -0.48 -6.06 25.29
N HIS A 356 -1.49 -6.39 24.48
CA HIS A 356 -1.27 -7.20 23.28
C HIS A 356 -2.06 -6.67 22.10
N CYS A 357 -1.54 -6.92 20.91
CA CYS A 357 -2.21 -6.60 19.66
C CYS A 357 -2.17 -7.80 18.70
N LYS A 358 -2.22 -7.56 17.37
CA LYS A 358 -2.12 -8.61 16.36
C LYS A 358 -0.72 -9.25 16.36
N ALA A 359 0.32 -8.45 16.09
CA ALA A 359 1.69 -8.93 15.84
C ALA A 359 2.77 -8.34 16.76
N GLY A 360 2.41 -7.48 17.72
CA GLY A 360 3.34 -6.87 18.69
C GLY A 360 3.57 -5.37 18.50
N THR A 361 3.49 -4.85 17.26
CA THR A 361 3.80 -3.45 16.91
C THR A 361 2.93 -2.43 17.65
N ARG A 362 1.60 -2.56 17.55
CA ARG A 362 0.64 -1.66 18.20
C ARG A 362 0.78 -1.65 19.73
N SER A 363 0.98 -2.83 20.32
CA SER A 363 1.15 -2.96 21.77
C SER A 363 2.49 -2.40 22.26
N ALA A 364 3.55 -2.44 21.46
CA ALA A 364 4.82 -1.76 21.76
C ALA A 364 4.66 -0.23 21.76
N ASN A 365 3.89 0.32 20.80
CA ASN A 365 3.59 1.76 20.77
C ASN A 365 2.77 2.19 22.00
N VAL A 366 1.76 1.41 22.38
CA VAL A 366 0.97 1.67 23.60
C VAL A 366 1.84 1.58 24.85
N LEU A 367 2.75 0.60 24.94
CA LEU A 367 3.72 0.49 26.03
C LEU A 367 4.58 1.78 26.15
N ALA A 368 5.13 2.27 25.04
CA ALA A 368 5.92 3.49 25.04
C ALA A 368 5.12 4.71 25.53
N ALA A 369 3.89 4.87 25.04
CA ALA A 369 2.98 5.94 25.48
C ALA A 369 2.62 5.81 26.97
N ALA A 370 2.38 4.59 27.46
CA ALA A 370 2.05 4.35 28.87
C ALA A 370 3.21 4.73 29.79
N ARG A 371 4.46 4.40 29.41
CA ARG A 371 5.65 4.82 30.16
C ARG A 371 5.80 6.34 30.20
N GLN A 372 5.55 7.03 29.08
CA GLN A 372 5.56 8.50 29.03
C GLN A 372 4.46 9.11 29.91
N ALA A 373 3.31 8.44 30.04
CA ALA A 373 2.22 8.81 30.92
C ALA A 373 2.45 8.43 32.41
N GLY A 374 3.62 7.86 32.75
CA GLY A 374 4.00 7.52 34.14
C GLY A 374 3.62 6.12 34.61
N TYR A 375 3.19 5.22 33.72
CA TYR A 375 2.98 3.82 34.07
C TYR A 375 4.32 3.08 34.15
N GLU A 376 4.65 2.54 35.33
CA GLU A 376 5.92 1.83 35.56
C GLU A 376 5.82 0.32 35.36
N ARG A 377 4.66 -0.28 35.64
CA ARG A 377 4.43 -1.74 35.61
C ARG A 377 3.70 -2.20 34.35
N VAL A 378 4.27 -1.84 33.21
CA VAL A 378 3.71 -2.12 31.89
C VAL A 378 4.65 -2.99 31.07
N SER A 379 4.07 -3.90 30.32
CA SER A 379 4.76 -4.78 29.39
C SER A 379 3.88 -5.04 28.17
N HIS A 380 4.43 -5.65 27.12
CA HIS A 380 3.62 -6.11 25.99
C HIS A 380 3.92 -7.56 25.60
N LEU A 381 2.93 -8.20 24.97
CA LEU A 381 3.06 -9.54 24.40
C LEU A 381 3.89 -9.49 23.11
N ASP A 382 5.01 -10.19 23.11
CA ASP A 382 5.86 -10.39 21.94
C ASP A 382 5.14 -11.21 20.86
N GLY A 383 5.21 -10.75 19.62
CA GLY A 383 4.49 -11.37 18.49
C GLY A 383 2.95 -11.33 18.58
N GLY A 384 2.39 -10.66 19.60
CA GLY A 384 0.95 -10.47 19.78
C GLY A 384 0.13 -11.77 19.82
N ILE A 385 -1.13 -11.69 19.39
CA ILE A 385 -2.03 -12.84 19.37
C ILE A 385 -1.60 -13.91 18.34
N LEU A 386 -0.82 -13.55 17.32
CA LEU A 386 -0.26 -14.52 16.38
C LEU A 386 0.70 -15.49 17.08
N ALA A 387 1.59 -14.98 17.93
CA ALA A 387 2.46 -15.83 18.75
C ALA A 387 1.66 -16.65 19.76
N TRP A 388 0.63 -16.07 20.37
CA TRP A 388 -0.27 -16.80 21.27
C TRP A 388 -0.95 -18.00 20.60
N VAL A 389 -1.53 -17.80 19.40
CA VAL A 389 -2.15 -18.91 18.65
C VAL A 389 -1.09 -19.93 18.25
N ARG A 390 0.07 -19.51 17.73
CA ARG A 390 1.14 -20.43 17.34
C ARG A 390 1.63 -21.30 18.50
N ASP A 391 1.89 -20.70 19.66
CA ASP A 391 2.67 -21.35 20.73
C ASP A 391 1.80 -21.92 21.87
N VAL A 392 0.56 -21.44 22.04
CA VAL A 392 -0.30 -21.79 23.19
C VAL A 392 -1.64 -22.38 22.76
N GLU A 393 -2.31 -21.79 21.77
CA GLU A 393 -3.65 -22.21 21.34
C GLU A 393 -3.77 -22.37 19.80
N PRO A 394 -3.07 -23.34 19.19
CA PRO A 394 -2.99 -23.50 17.74
C PRO A 394 -4.32 -23.84 17.06
N GLN A 395 -5.33 -24.24 17.83
CA GLN A 395 -6.68 -24.47 17.36
C GLN A 395 -7.47 -23.19 17.07
N LYS A 396 -7.01 -22.02 17.55
CA LYS A 396 -7.70 -20.75 17.32
C LYS A 396 -7.45 -20.24 15.90
N PRO A 397 -8.39 -19.45 15.34
CA PRO A 397 -8.21 -18.87 14.02
C PRO A 397 -7.09 -17.84 14.02
N VAL A 398 -6.39 -17.74 12.88
CA VAL A 398 -5.42 -16.69 12.55
C VAL A 398 -6.00 -15.84 11.42
N TYR A 399 -5.76 -14.52 11.44
CA TYR A 399 -6.24 -13.56 10.46
C TYR A 399 -5.18 -12.52 10.12
#